data_AF-A0A0G4NB27-F1
#
_entry.id   AF-A0A0G4NB27-F1
#
_cell.length_a   1.000
_cell.length_b   1.000
_cell.length_c   1.000
_cell.angle_alpha   90.00
_cell.angle_beta   90.00
_cell.angle_gamma   90.00
#
_symmetry.space_group_name_H-M   'P 1'
#
loop_
_entity.id
_entity.type
_entity.pdbx_description
1 polymer ?
#
loop_
_entity_poly.entity_id
_entity_poly.type
_entity_poly.pdbx_seq_one_letter_code
_entity_poly.pdbx_strand_id
1 'polypeptide(L)'
;MAFYCLSMLNIALELAKHRRTYEDIASKFFEHFIFISDAMTFRTGDKDEKSLWNDEDGFYYDAISWGGPWIQQLPVRSLVGLIPLYATMTLEPELINKLPSFKKRVDWFIENRPDMAERNMASLQKRGKGNRILLQRRWMETVCK
;
A
#
# COMPACT_ATOMS: atom_id res chain seq x y z
N MET A 1 5.11 -9.26 -1.39
CA MET A 1 5.71 -8.30 -2.34
C MET A 1 5.61 -6.84 -1.90
N ALA A 2 4.52 -6.40 -1.26
CA ALA A 2 4.37 -5.00 -0.84
C ALA A 2 5.52 -4.47 0.04
N PHE A 3 5.98 -5.25 1.03
CA PHE A 3 7.13 -4.88 1.88
C PHE A 3 8.40 -4.59 1.07
N TYR A 4 8.72 -5.43 0.08
CA TYR A 4 9.86 -5.24 -0.79
C TYR A 4 9.75 -3.94 -1.61
N CYS A 5 8.57 -3.63 -2.14
CA CYS A 5 8.32 -2.37 -2.86
C CYS A 5 8.57 -1.15 -1.96
N LEU A 6 8.17 -1.20 -0.69
CA LEU A 6 8.44 -0.13 0.27
C LEU A 6 9.93 0.00 0.60
N SER A 7 10.63 -1.11 0.81
CA SER A 7 12.08 -1.08 1.05
C SER A 7 12.83 -0.48 -0.15
N MET A 8 12.45 -0.87 -1.37
CA MET A 8 13.02 -0.32 -2.60
C MET A 8 12.66 1.14 -2.84
N LEU A 9 11.43 1.54 -2.50
CA LEU A 9 11.02 2.95 -2.51
C LEU A 9 11.90 3.78 -1.57
N ASN A 10 12.17 3.28 -0.35
CA ASN A 10 13.00 3.99 0.62
C ASN A 10 14.45 4.16 0.10
N ILE A 11 15.03 3.10 -0.46
CA ILE A 11 16.36 3.16 -1.08
C ILE A 11 16.37 4.12 -2.29
N ALA A 12 15.35 4.07 -3.14
CA ALA A 12 15.25 4.94 -4.30
C ALA A 12 15.13 6.41 -3.91
N LEU A 13 14.36 6.73 -2.87
CA LEU A 13 14.24 8.08 -2.33
C LEU A 13 15.56 8.59 -1.73
N GLU A 14 16.33 7.72 -1.07
CA GLU A 14 17.66 8.08 -0.57
C GLU A 14 18.64 8.38 -1.71
N LEU A 15 18.67 7.53 -2.74
CA LEU A 15 19.50 7.74 -3.93
C LEU A 15 19.09 8.96 -4.74
N ALA A 16 17.79 9.27 -4.77
CA ALA A 16 17.24 10.44 -5.47
C ALA A 16 17.76 11.76 -4.90
N LYS A 17 18.21 11.81 -3.63
CA LYS A 17 18.85 12.99 -3.04
C LYS A 17 20.14 13.37 -3.76
N HIS A 18 20.87 12.39 -4.28
CA HIS A 18 22.15 12.61 -4.95
C HIS A 18 22.04 12.60 -6.48
N ARG A 19 21.10 11.83 -7.03
CA ARG A 19 20.90 11.70 -8.49
C ARG A 19 19.41 11.68 -8.84
N ARG A 20 18.96 12.68 -9.59
CA ARG A 20 17.55 12.81 -10.03
C ARG A 20 17.02 11.64 -10.87
N THR A 21 17.88 10.85 -11.51
CA THR A 21 17.44 9.68 -12.32
C THR A 21 16.69 8.62 -11.51
N TYR A 22 16.92 8.54 -10.19
CA TYR A 22 16.21 7.58 -9.33
C TYR A 22 14.80 8.01 -8.95
N GLU A 23 14.39 9.22 -9.32
CA GLU A 23 13.07 9.76 -9.04
C GLU A 23 11.96 8.97 -9.76
N ASP A 24 12.19 8.61 -11.03
CA ASP A 24 11.26 7.80 -11.81
C ASP A 24 11.13 6.37 -11.25
N ILE A 25 12.23 5.85 -10.69
CA ILE A 25 12.26 4.52 -10.04
C ILE A 25 11.43 4.56 -8.75
N ALA A 26 11.57 5.62 -7.94
CA ALA A 26 10.76 5.81 -6.74
C ALA A 26 9.26 5.89 -7.10
N SER A 27 8.90 6.65 -8.14
CA SER A 27 7.52 6.71 -8.64
C SER A 27 6.97 5.34 -9.05
N LYS A 28 7.76 4.51 -9.74
CA LYS A 28 7.36 3.16 -10.12
C LYS A 28 7.07 2.26 -8.93
N PHE A 29 7.94 2.27 -7.91
CA PHE A 29 7.73 1.46 -6.71
C PHE A 29 6.53 1.92 -5.89
N PHE A 30 6.27 3.23 -5.85
CA PHE A 30 5.07 3.78 -5.25
C PHE A 30 3.80 3.28 -5.95
N GLU A 31 3.73 3.37 -7.29
CA GLU A 31 2.61 2.84 -8.07
C GLU A 31 2.40 1.34 -7.82
N HIS A 32 3.48 0.55 -7.86
CA HIS A 32 3.42 -0.89 -7.57
C HIS A 32 2.90 -1.20 -6.16
N PHE A 33 3.33 -0.46 -5.14
CA PHE A 33 2.84 -0.65 -3.78
C PHE A 33 1.33 -0.46 -3.68
N ILE A 34 0.80 0.55 -4.38
CA ILE A 34 -0.63 0.83 -4.38
C ILE A 34 -1.39 -0.26 -5.13
N PHE A 35 -0.92 -0.69 -6.30
CA PHE A 35 -1.56 -1.79 -7.04
C PHE A 35 -1.59 -3.10 -6.23
N ILE A 36 -0.49 -3.44 -5.55
CA ILE A 36 -0.45 -4.61 -4.68
C ILE A 36 -1.44 -4.44 -3.53
N SER A 37 -1.48 -3.24 -2.92
CA SER A 37 -2.41 -2.94 -1.82
C SER A 37 -3.87 -3.03 -2.26
N ASP A 38 -4.20 -2.58 -3.46
CA ASP A 38 -5.54 -2.69 -4.00
C ASP A 38 -5.93 -4.15 -4.22
N ALA A 39 -5.05 -4.91 -4.87
CA ALA A 39 -5.28 -6.31 -5.23
C ALA A 39 -5.43 -7.26 -4.02
N MET A 40 -4.79 -7.01 -2.88
CA MET A 40 -5.06 -7.84 -1.68
C MET A 40 -6.36 -7.46 -0.96
N THR A 41 -6.95 -6.30 -1.28
CA THR A 41 -8.23 -5.87 -0.67
C THR A 41 -9.40 -6.30 -1.54
N PHE A 42 -9.30 -6.12 -2.86
CA PHE A 42 -10.31 -6.51 -3.84
C PHE A 42 -9.63 -7.05 -5.11
N ARG A 43 -9.93 -8.29 -5.49
CA ARG A 43 -9.64 -8.75 -6.86
C ARG A 43 -10.75 -8.21 -7.76
N THR A 44 -10.37 -7.65 -8.91
CA THR A 44 -11.32 -7.15 -9.91
C THR A 44 -12.07 -8.34 -10.51
N GLY A 45 -13.30 -8.57 -10.05
CA GLY A 45 -14.19 -9.61 -10.57
C GLY A 45 -15.07 -10.16 -9.45
N ASP A 46 -16.36 -9.87 -9.53
CA ASP A 46 -17.43 -10.34 -8.63
C ASP A 46 -17.52 -9.81 -7.20
N LYS A 47 -18.75 -9.46 -6.84
CA LYS A 47 -19.18 -8.94 -5.53
C LYS A 47 -19.10 -9.99 -4.40
N ASP A 48 -18.70 -11.21 -4.72
CA ASP A 48 -18.67 -12.38 -3.81
C ASP A 48 -17.27 -12.95 -3.57
N GLU A 49 -16.20 -12.35 -4.14
CA GLU A 49 -14.83 -12.81 -3.87
C GLU A 49 -14.36 -12.31 -2.50
N LYS A 50 -14.29 -13.23 -1.52
CA LYS A 50 -13.81 -12.95 -0.16
C LYS A 50 -12.43 -12.30 -0.20
N SER A 51 -12.34 -11.10 0.37
CA SER A 51 -11.05 -10.42 0.65
C SER A 51 -10.14 -11.35 1.46
N LEU A 52 -8.81 -11.18 1.36
CA LEU A 52 -7.86 -11.94 2.19
C LEU A 52 -7.96 -11.58 3.68
N TRP A 53 -8.68 -10.50 4.00
CA TRP A 53 -8.99 -10.07 5.34
C TRP A 53 -10.22 -10.78 5.88
N ASN A 54 -10.13 -11.30 7.10
CA ASN A 54 -11.27 -11.80 7.85
C ASN A 54 -11.61 -10.81 8.97
N ASP A 55 -12.80 -10.20 8.90
CA ASP A 55 -13.28 -9.21 9.86
C ASP A 55 -13.57 -9.79 11.25
N GLU A 56 -13.88 -11.09 11.36
CA GLU A 56 -14.18 -11.73 12.65
C GLU A 56 -12.92 -11.96 13.49
N ASP A 57 -11.82 -12.32 12.84
CA ASP A 57 -10.54 -12.62 13.48
C ASP A 57 -9.55 -11.44 13.47
N GLY A 58 -9.80 -10.41 12.65
CA GLY A 58 -8.88 -9.29 12.44
C GLY A 58 -7.52 -9.74 11.86
N PHE A 59 -7.52 -10.79 11.04
CA PHE A 59 -6.31 -11.45 10.55
C PHE A 59 -6.35 -11.69 9.04
N TYR A 60 -5.17 -11.69 8.40
CA TYR A 60 -5.02 -12.04 6.98
C TYR A 60 -4.80 -13.55 6.84
N TYR A 61 -5.69 -14.20 6.09
CA TYR A 61 -5.59 -15.62 5.77
C TYR A 61 -5.28 -15.81 4.29
N ASP A 62 -4.50 -16.84 3.98
CA ASP A 62 -4.28 -17.25 2.58
C ASP A 62 -5.56 -17.85 2.01
N ALA A 63 -5.87 -17.53 0.75
CA ALA A 63 -7.01 -18.05 0.03
C ALA A 63 -6.55 -19.01 -1.07
N ILE A 64 -7.13 -20.21 -1.11
CA ILE A 64 -6.98 -21.15 -2.22
C ILE A 64 -8.22 -21.06 -3.10
N SER A 65 -8.00 -20.99 -4.41
CA SER A 65 -9.04 -21.24 -5.41
C SER A 65 -8.71 -22.52 -6.17
N TRP A 66 -9.69 -23.41 -6.31
CA TRP A 66 -9.63 -24.51 -7.28
C TRP A 66 -10.88 -24.41 -8.16
N GLY A 67 -10.69 -24.50 -9.48
CA GLY A 67 -11.63 -24.08 -10.53
C GLY A 67 -13.13 -24.02 -10.20
N GLY A 68 -13.74 -22.87 -10.54
CA GLY A 68 -15.15 -22.53 -10.25
C GLY A 68 -15.25 -21.34 -9.29
N PRO A 69 -16.43 -21.10 -8.68
CA PRO A 69 -16.64 -20.06 -7.67
C PRO A 69 -16.12 -20.44 -6.27
N TRP A 70 -15.34 -21.52 -6.16
CA TRP A 70 -14.91 -22.09 -4.89
C TRP A 70 -13.60 -21.44 -4.41
N ILE A 71 -13.74 -20.45 -3.54
CA ILE A 71 -12.62 -19.79 -2.84
C ILE A 71 -12.74 -20.15 -1.35
N GLN A 72 -11.68 -20.74 -0.79
CA GLN A 72 -11.61 -21.08 0.62
C GLN A 72 -10.42 -20.38 1.28
N GLN A 73 -10.69 -19.65 2.36
CA GLN A 73 -9.66 -19.12 3.26
C GLN A 73 -9.13 -20.26 4.14
N LEU A 74 -7.81 -20.33 4.29
CA LEU A 74 -7.13 -21.26 5.18
C LEU A 74 -7.02 -20.62 6.57
N PRO A 75 -7.66 -21.16 7.62
CA PRO A 75 -7.57 -20.64 8.98
C PRO A 75 -6.24 -21.02 9.65
N VAL A 76 -5.11 -20.74 8.99
CA VAL A 76 -3.76 -20.98 9.52
C VAL A 76 -3.16 -19.64 9.90
N ARG A 77 -2.96 -19.42 11.20
CA ARG A 77 -2.27 -18.25 11.73
C ARG A 77 -0.78 -18.40 11.52
N SER A 78 -0.28 -17.88 10.40
CA SER A 78 1.13 -17.88 10.04
C SER A 78 1.73 -16.47 10.17
N LEU A 79 3.07 -16.40 10.26
CA LEU A 79 3.80 -15.13 10.20
C LEU A 79 3.52 -14.35 8.91
N VAL A 80 3.14 -15.03 7.83
CA VAL A 80 2.83 -14.41 6.54
C VAL A 80 1.61 -13.49 6.64
N GLY A 81 0.61 -13.86 7.44
CA GLY A 81 -0.59 -13.03 7.68
C GLY A 81 -0.30 -11.72 8.44
N LEU A 82 0.86 -11.62 9.11
CA LEU A 82 1.31 -10.40 9.79
C LEU A 82 2.14 -9.49 8.88
N ILE A 83 2.65 -9.99 7.74
CA ILE A 83 3.49 -9.20 6.80
C ILE A 83 2.82 -7.89 6.37
N PRO A 84 1.50 -7.83 6.09
CA PRO A 84 0.85 -6.57 5.76
C PRO A 84 0.98 -5.49 6.83
N LEU A 85 1.11 -5.86 8.12
CA LEU A 85 1.31 -4.91 9.23
C LEU A 85 2.69 -4.27 9.22
N TYR A 86 3.73 -4.99 8.77
CA TYR A 86 5.08 -4.46 8.63
C TYR A 86 5.26 -3.57 7.39
N ALA A 87 4.33 -3.64 6.44
CA ALA A 87 4.37 -2.85 5.21
C ALA A 87 3.86 -1.42 5.43
N THR A 88 4.51 -0.69 6.35
CA THR A 88 4.26 0.73 6.59
C THR A 88 5.51 1.56 6.30
N MET A 89 5.32 2.74 5.73
CA MET A 89 6.40 3.69 5.47
C MET A 89 5.90 5.12 5.61
N THR A 90 6.66 5.97 6.29
CA THR A 90 6.38 7.40 6.33
C THR A 90 7.16 8.13 5.24
N LEU A 91 6.48 8.90 4.40
CA LEU A 91 7.13 9.88 3.54
C LEU A 91 7.15 11.24 4.23
N GLU A 92 8.35 11.79 4.34
CA GLU A 92 8.55 13.14 4.84
C GLU A 92 8.30 14.17 3.73
N PRO A 93 7.52 15.23 4.01
CA PRO A 93 7.15 16.23 3.01
C PRO A 93 8.37 17.06 2.57
N GLU A 94 9.38 17.19 3.42
CA GLU A 94 10.64 17.83 3.07
C GLU A 94 11.39 17.07 1.97
N LEU A 95 11.32 15.73 1.99
CA LEU A 95 11.91 14.87 0.98
C LEU A 95 11.11 14.95 -0.34
N ILE A 96 9.79 14.93 -0.25
CA ILE A 96 8.90 15.09 -1.40
C ILE A 96 9.10 16.47 -2.07
N ASN A 97 9.22 17.55 -1.29
CA ASN A 97 9.41 18.89 -1.84
C ASN A 97 10.76 19.07 -2.55
N LYS A 98 11.79 18.28 -2.19
CA LYS A 98 13.08 18.26 -2.90
C LYS A 98 13.01 17.50 -4.23
N LEU A 99 11.97 16.70 -4.44
CA LEU A 99 11.78 15.81 -5.60
C LEU A 99 10.50 16.21 -6.37
N PRO A 100 10.59 17.21 -7.28
CA PRO A 100 9.42 17.79 -7.94
C PRO A 100 8.75 16.86 -8.96
N SER A 101 9.47 15.94 -9.60
CA SER A 101 8.92 14.96 -10.54
C SER A 101 8.12 13.87 -9.78
N PHE A 102 8.68 13.37 -8.68
CA PHE A 102 8.03 12.41 -7.80
C PHE A 102 6.76 13.00 -7.20
N LYS A 103 6.83 14.23 -6.71
CA LYS A 103 5.67 14.96 -6.19
C LYS A 103 4.55 15.07 -7.22
N LYS A 104 4.87 15.52 -8.45
CA LYS A 104 3.89 15.60 -9.55
C LYS A 104 3.24 14.24 -9.83
N ARG A 105 4.01 13.16 -9.75
CA ARG A 105 3.49 11.81 -10.00
C ARG A 105 2.57 11.31 -8.90
N VAL A 106 2.93 11.58 -7.64
CA VAL A 106 2.07 11.31 -6.49
C VAL A 106 0.78 12.12 -6.62
N ASP A 107 0.87 13.43 -6.82
CA ASP A 107 -0.31 14.31 -6.95
C ASP A 107 -1.22 13.87 -8.11
N TRP A 108 -0.64 13.54 -9.29
CA TRP A 108 -1.38 12.99 -10.42
C TRP A 108 -2.10 11.67 -10.08
N PHE A 109 -1.47 10.81 -9.28
CA PHE A 109 -2.09 9.55 -8.85
C PHE A 109 -3.31 9.83 -7.95
N ILE A 110 -3.20 10.80 -7.04
CA ILE A 110 -4.29 11.21 -6.14
C ILE A 110 -5.48 11.74 -6.94
N GLU A 111 -5.21 12.60 -7.91
CA GLU A 111 -6.24 13.24 -8.73
C GLU A 111 -6.90 12.28 -9.72
N ASN A 112 -6.12 11.41 -10.36
CA ASN A 112 -6.61 10.55 -11.44
C ASN A 112 -7.17 9.20 -10.95
N ARG A 113 -6.82 8.76 -9.73
CA ARG A 113 -7.29 7.49 -9.14
C ARG A 113 -7.76 7.67 -7.68
N PRO A 114 -8.73 8.57 -7.41
CA PRO A 114 -9.19 8.85 -6.06
C PRO A 114 -9.77 7.60 -5.37
N ASP A 115 -10.47 6.73 -6.12
CA ASP A 115 -11.01 5.46 -5.63
C ASP A 115 -9.95 4.55 -4.98
N MET A 116 -8.78 4.41 -5.62
CA MET A 116 -7.70 3.57 -5.07
C MET A 116 -6.99 4.25 -3.90
N ALA A 117 -6.85 5.58 -3.95
CA ALA A 117 -6.21 6.36 -2.90
C ALA A 117 -7.03 6.36 -1.59
N GLU A 118 -8.35 6.54 -1.68
CA GLU A 118 -9.24 6.55 -0.52
C GLU A 118 -9.36 5.17 0.17
N ARG A 119 -9.28 4.09 -0.63
CA ARG A 119 -9.41 2.71 -0.15
C ARG A 119 -8.14 2.17 0.48
N ASN A 120 -6.97 2.47 -0.10
CA ASN A 120 -5.72 1.86 0.31
C ASN A 120 -4.87 2.74 1.25
N MET A 121 -5.04 4.06 1.26
CA MET A 121 -4.16 4.98 2.00
C MET A 121 -4.96 5.87 2.97
N ALA A 122 -5.01 5.48 4.25
CA ALA A 122 -5.71 6.26 5.29
C ALA A 122 -5.18 7.69 5.48
N SER A 123 -3.90 7.97 5.17
CA SER A 123 -3.24 9.23 5.52
C SER A 123 -2.97 10.17 4.34
N LEU A 124 -3.42 9.86 3.11
CA LEU A 124 -3.18 10.77 1.97
C LEU A 124 -3.97 12.08 2.10
N GLN A 125 -5.22 11.99 2.56
CA GLN A 125 -6.06 13.15 2.85
C GLN A 125 -5.80 13.72 4.25
N LYS A 126 -5.48 12.84 5.23
CA LYS A 126 -5.18 13.24 6.61
C LYS A 126 -3.67 13.31 6.82
N ARG A 127 -3.10 14.45 6.44
CA ARG A 127 -1.69 14.81 6.71
C ARG A 127 -1.41 14.70 8.21
N GLY A 128 -0.46 13.86 8.60
CA GLY A 128 -0.05 13.70 9.99
C GLY A 128 0.65 14.95 10.55
N LYS A 129 1.01 14.93 11.84
CA LYS A 129 1.77 16.02 12.49
C LYS A 129 3.05 16.30 11.69
N GLY A 130 3.21 17.53 11.20
CA GLY A 130 4.34 17.91 10.35
C GLY A 130 4.16 17.62 8.85
N ASN A 131 2.92 17.43 8.36
CA ASN A 131 2.60 17.25 6.94
C ASN A 131 3.17 15.95 6.32
N ARG A 132 3.49 14.97 7.18
CA ARG A 132 3.98 13.64 6.80
C ARG A 132 2.86 12.79 6.23
N ILE A 133 3.21 12.04 5.19
CA ILE A 133 2.29 11.10 4.52
C ILE A 133 2.66 9.71 5.02
N LEU A 134 1.74 9.04 5.71
CA LEU A 134 1.94 7.66 6.12
C LEU A 134 1.37 6.73 5.05
N LEU A 135 2.25 5.99 4.38
CA LEU A 135 1.87 4.87 3.54
C LEU A 135 1.65 3.66 4.43
N GLN A 136 0.40 3.49 4.84
CA GLN A 136 -0.08 2.29 5.52
C GLN A 136 -1.46 1.94 5.00
N ARG A 137 -1.84 0.66 5.15
CA ARG A 137 -3.20 0.21 4.87
C ARG A 137 -4.17 0.79 5.88
N ARG A 138 -5.37 1.15 5.42
CA ARG A 138 -6.41 1.83 6.20
C ARG A 138 -6.87 1.08 7.46
N TRP A 139 -6.92 -0.25 7.42
CA TRP A 139 -7.36 -1.07 8.56
C TRP A 139 -6.38 -1.14 9.73
N MET A 140 -5.10 -0.76 9.54
CA MET A 140 -4.14 -0.69 10.65
C MET A 140 -4.51 0.38 11.69
N GLU A 141 -5.24 1.43 11.32
CA GLU A 141 -5.72 2.43 12.28
C GLU A 141 -6.82 1.87 13.21
N THR A 142 -7.52 0.82 12.79
CA THR A 142 -8.55 0.15 13.59
C THR A 142 -7.94 -0.86 14.56
N VAL A 143 -6.86 -1.55 14.15
CA VAL A 143 -6.16 -2.56 14.98
C VAL A 143 -5.27 -1.92 16.06
N CYS A 144 -4.78 -0.69 15.84
CA CYS A 144 -3.89 0.01 16.77
C CYS A 144 -4.61 0.96 17.75
N LYS A 145 -5.94 0.82 17.90
CA LYS A 145 -6.74 1.45 18.97
C LYS A 145 -7.00 0.46 20.09
#